data_AF-A0AAJ1JBI8-F1
#
_entry.id   AF-A0AAJ1JBI8-F1
#
_cell.length_a   1.000
_cell.length_b   1.000
_cell.length_c   1.000
_cell.angle_alpha   90.00
_cell.angle_beta   90.00
_cell.angle_gamma   90.00
#
_symmetry.space_group_name_H-M   'P 1'
#
loop_
_entity.id
_entity.type
_entity.pdbx_description
1 polymer ?
#
loop_
_entity_poly.entity_id
_entity_poly.type
_entity_poly.pdbx_seq_one_letter_code
_entity_poly.pdbx_strand_id
1 'polypeptide(L)'
;MKLVETNKANLPVTEAPTMTSLEMVDYINAERKAKAEAEGLAFPCKKYRKLQHKDFLKKVPKVLGEEQSAKFSADYIDDKGRTQPCYRFPKREACLMAMSYSYELQAQVFDHMTELEGSKDINLMDLSGLTELTIRQMQDRVAQAEKFSFAEHGQKGSSLMTLRKKEKKAIKKAEQLVKDLIQFKLCDLGDFPDEGEPA
;
A
#
# COMPACT_ATOMS: atom_id res chain seq x y z
N MET A 1 24.38 -2.74 34.82
CA MET A 1 24.11 -2.85 33.37
C MET A 1 22.61 -2.76 33.16
N LYS A 2 22.11 -1.68 32.56
CA LYS A 2 20.69 -1.59 32.16
C LYS A 2 20.57 -2.03 30.71
N LEU A 3 19.79 -3.07 30.47
CA LEU A 3 19.40 -3.51 29.13
C LEU A 3 18.49 -2.42 28.54
N VAL A 4 18.95 -1.83 27.45
CA VAL A 4 18.14 -0.91 26.64
C VAL A 4 17.27 -1.79 25.76
N GLU A 5 15.98 -1.85 26.07
CA GLU A 5 14.98 -2.47 25.21
C GLU A 5 14.85 -1.62 23.95
N THR A 6 15.28 -2.19 22.81
CA THR A 6 15.09 -1.57 21.51
C THR A 6 13.63 -1.73 21.11
N ASN A 7 12.91 -0.62 21.09
CA ASN A 7 11.61 -0.53 20.45
C ASN A 7 11.75 -0.97 18.99
N LYS A 8 11.23 -2.16 18.66
CA LYS A 8 11.03 -2.59 17.28
C LYS A 8 10.09 -1.60 16.61
N ALA A 9 10.64 -0.76 15.73
CA ALA A 9 9.84 0.04 14.82
C ALA A 9 8.98 -0.92 13.98
N ASN A 10 7.66 -0.85 14.16
CA ASN A 10 6.71 -1.53 13.31
C ASN A 10 6.89 -0.98 11.89
N LEU A 11 7.45 -1.79 11.00
CA LEU A 11 7.37 -1.57 9.56
C LEU A 11 5.88 -1.44 9.19
N PRO A 12 5.50 -0.58 8.22
CA PRO A 12 4.14 -0.59 7.71
C PRO A 12 3.89 -2.00 7.17
N VAL A 13 2.96 -2.72 7.80
CA VAL A 13 2.50 -4.01 7.30
C VAL A 13 1.92 -3.70 5.92
N THR A 14 2.65 -4.06 4.87
CA THR A 14 2.09 -4.14 3.52
C THR A 14 0.94 -5.13 3.64
N GLU A 15 -0.28 -4.62 3.75
CA GLU A 15 -1.46 -5.45 3.91
C GLU A 15 -1.55 -6.35 2.69
N ALA A 16 -1.32 -7.65 2.91
CA ALA A 16 -1.44 -8.66 1.88
C ALA A 16 -2.80 -8.48 1.18
N PRO A 17 -2.86 -8.60 -0.15
CA PRO A 17 -4.13 -8.50 -0.87
C PRO A 17 -5.11 -9.52 -0.29
N THR A 18 -6.24 -8.99 0.19
CA THR A 18 -7.35 -9.78 0.73
C THR A 18 -8.57 -9.54 -0.12
N MET A 19 -9.41 -10.55 -0.24
CA MET A 19 -10.70 -10.46 -0.90
C MET A 19 -11.83 -10.61 0.11
N THR A 20 -12.86 -9.80 -0.05
CA THR A 20 -14.05 -9.91 0.78
C THR A 20 -14.95 -11.05 0.33
N SER A 21 -15.72 -11.58 1.26
CA SER A 21 -16.78 -12.55 0.97
C SER A 21 -17.85 -12.02 0.01
N LEU A 22 -18.07 -10.70 -0.03
CA LEU A 22 -19.03 -10.06 -0.94
C LEU A 22 -18.52 -10.12 -2.37
N GLU A 23 -17.29 -9.70 -2.60
CA GLU A 23 -16.63 -9.80 -3.90
C GLU A 23 -16.64 -11.24 -4.41
N MET A 24 -16.32 -12.22 -3.54
CA MET A 24 -16.39 -13.64 -3.89
C MET A 24 -17.79 -14.07 -4.38
N VAL A 25 -18.85 -13.63 -3.71
CA VAL A 25 -20.22 -13.94 -4.12
C VAL A 25 -20.54 -13.33 -5.47
N ASP A 26 -20.05 -12.14 -5.75
CA ASP A 26 -20.24 -11.47 -7.04
C ASP A 26 -19.49 -12.19 -8.16
N TYR A 27 -18.24 -12.61 -7.96
CA TYR A 27 -17.50 -13.44 -8.91
C TYR A 27 -18.22 -14.77 -9.18
N ILE A 28 -18.68 -15.47 -8.15
CA ILE A 28 -19.42 -16.74 -8.30
C ILE A 28 -20.72 -16.51 -9.09
N ASN A 29 -21.45 -15.43 -8.81
CA ASN A 29 -22.69 -15.12 -9.52
C ASN A 29 -22.43 -14.71 -10.97
N ALA A 30 -21.35 -13.98 -11.25
CA ALA A 30 -20.92 -13.61 -12.60
C ALA A 30 -20.57 -14.85 -13.42
N GLU A 31 -19.80 -15.80 -12.86
CA GLU A 31 -19.46 -17.06 -13.52
C GLU A 31 -20.71 -17.89 -13.82
N ARG A 32 -21.64 -18.02 -12.85
CA ARG A 32 -22.92 -18.71 -13.05
C ARG A 32 -23.78 -18.07 -14.12
N LYS A 33 -23.78 -16.73 -14.21
CA LYS A 33 -24.47 -15.99 -15.25
C LYS A 33 -23.84 -16.26 -16.62
N ALA A 34 -22.51 -16.21 -16.73
CA ALA A 34 -21.79 -16.53 -17.96
C ALA A 34 -22.07 -17.96 -18.44
N LYS A 35 -22.10 -18.94 -17.53
CA LYS A 35 -22.45 -20.33 -17.85
C LYS A 35 -23.90 -20.48 -18.29
N ALA A 36 -24.83 -19.76 -17.66
CA ALA A 36 -26.22 -19.75 -18.09
C ALA A 36 -26.38 -19.16 -19.50
N GLU A 37 -25.73 -18.04 -19.78
CA GLU A 37 -25.75 -17.40 -21.11
C GLU A 37 -25.09 -18.26 -22.18
N ALA A 38 -23.99 -18.94 -21.87
CA ALA A 38 -23.34 -19.90 -22.77
C ALA A 38 -24.25 -21.10 -23.11
N GLU A 39 -25.10 -21.53 -22.18
CA GLU A 39 -26.14 -22.53 -22.41
C GLU A 39 -27.44 -21.96 -23.03
N GLY A 40 -27.50 -20.66 -23.31
CA GLY A 40 -28.69 -19.99 -23.83
C GLY A 40 -29.84 -19.85 -22.82
N LEU A 41 -29.56 -19.99 -21.53
CA LEU A 41 -30.53 -19.92 -20.43
C LEU A 41 -30.49 -18.54 -19.75
N ALA A 42 -31.66 -18.02 -19.36
CA ALA A 42 -31.75 -16.79 -18.59
C ALA A 42 -31.31 -16.99 -17.13
N PHE A 43 -30.49 -16.09 -16.59
CA PHE A 43 -30.10 -16.10 -15.17
C PHE A 43 -31.06 -15.23 -14.34
N PRO A 44 -31.57 -15.71 -13.18
CA PRO A 44 -31.33 -17.02 -12.54
C PRO A 44 -32.24 -18.14 -13.07
N CYS A 45 -31.69 -19.34 -13.27
CA CYS A 45 -32.44 -20.53 -13.71
C CYS A 45 -32.35 -21.69 -12.69
N LYS A 46 -33.10 -22.79 -12.93
CA LYS A 46 -33.06 -23.98 -12.07
C LYS A 46 -31.65 -24.59 -11.93
N LYS A 47 -30.83 -24.51 -12.99
CA LYS A 47 -29.44 -24.98 -12.98
C LYS A 47 -28.49 -23.99 -12.30
N TYR A 48 -28.64 -22.69 -12.60
CA TYR A 48 -27.79 -21.61 -12.10
C TYR A 48 -28.57 -20.66 -11.21
N ARG A 49 -28.67 -21.01 -9.92
CA ARG A 49 -29.32 -20.16 -8.90
C ARG A 49 -28.38 -19.05 -8.43
N LYS A 50 -28.93 -17.85 -8.21
CA LYS A 50 -28.21 -16.75 -7.56
C LYS A 50 -27.79 -17.16 -6.14
N LEU A 51 -26.49 -17.10 -5.88
CA LEU A 51 -25.91 -17.29 -4.56
C LEU A 51 -26.14 -16.03 -3.73
N GLN A 52 -26.67 -16.20 -2.52
CA GLN A 52 -26.83 -15.13 -1.55
C GLN A 52 -25.63 -15.12 -0.60
N HIS A 53 -25.24 -13.93 -0.12
CA HIS A 53 -24.15 -13.78 0.85
C HIS A 53 -24.35 -14.66 2.10
N LYS A 54 -25.58 -14.75 2.62
CA LYS A 54 -25.92 -15.60 3.76
C LYS A 54 -25.62 -17.09 3.54
N ASP A 55 -25.80 -17.59 2.32
CA ASP A 55 -25.54 -19.00 2.01
C ASP A 55 -24.04 -19.26 1.85
N PHE A 56 -23.30 -18.27 1.32
CA PHE A 56 -21.85 -18.30 1.28
C PHE A 56 -21.26 -18.33 2.70
N LEU A 57 -21.71 -17.46 3.61
CA LEU A 57 -21.27 -17.43 5.01
C LEU A 57 -21.44 -18.79 5.72
N LYS A 58 -22.57 -19.49 5.47
CA LYS A 58 -22.81 -20.83 6.04
C LYS A 58 -21.87 -21.90 5.48
N LYS A 59 -21.31 -21.69 4.29
CA LYS A 59 -20.40 -22.64 3.63
C LYS A 59 -18.95 -22.44 4.10
N VAL A 60 -18.56 -21.22 4.46
CA VAL A 60 -17.18 -20.88 4.86
C VAL A 60 -16.65 -21.79 5.98
N PRO A 61 -17.36 -21.98 7.13
CA PRO A 61 -16.89 -22.91 8.17
C PRO A 61 -16.81 -24.36 7.71
N LYS A 62 -17.64 -24.78 6.73
CA LYS A 62 -17.62 -26.15 6.21
C LYS A 62 -16.42 -26.43 5.31
N VAL A 63 -15.91 -25.41 4.62
CA VAL A 63 -14.80 -25.55 3.67
C VAL A 63 -13.46 -25.31 4.36
N LEU A 64 -13.36 -24.29 5.21
CA LEU A 64 -12.11 -23.90 5.87
C LEU A 64 -11.96 -24.50 7.28
N GLY A 65 -13.05 -25.02 7.87
CA GLY A 65 -13.11 -25.41 9.27
C GLY A 65 -13.50 -24.25 10.19
N GLU A 66 -14.14 -24.56 11.31
CA GLU A 66 -14.65 -23.57 12.27
C GLU A 66 -13.53 -22.67 12.81
N GLU A 67 -12.40 -23.26 13.22
CA GLU A 67 -11.26 -22.54 13.80
C GLU A 67 -10.58 -21.57 12.82
N GLN A 68 -10.42 -21.97 11.55
CA GLN A 68 -9.76 -21.12 10.55
C GLN A 68 -10.71 -20.03 10.08
N SER A 69 -12.00 -20.33 9.91
CA SER A 69 -12.99 -19.34 9.50
C SER A 69 -13.06 -18.16 10.47
N ALA A 70 -12.94 -18.41 11.78
CA ALA A 70 -12.95 -17.37 12.80
C ALA A 70 -11.76 -16.39 12.70
N LYS A 71 -10.63 -16.80 12.11
CA LYS A 71 -9.46 -15.91 11.94
C LYS A 71 -9.67 -14.86 10.85
N PHE A 72 -10.59 -15.14 9.93
CA PHE A 72 -10.87 -14.30 8.77
C PHE A 72 -12.19 -13.54 8.90
N SER A 73 -12.87 -13.66 10.04
CA SER A 73 -14.12 -12.94 10.28
C SER A 73 -13.85 -11.44 10.31
N ALA A 74 -14.63 -10.70 9.55
CA ALA A 74 -14.58 -9.24 9.50
C ALA A 74 -16.01 -8.72 9.52
N ASP A 75 -16.16 -7.42 9.72
CA ASP A 75 -17.45 -6.74 9.60
C ASP A 75 -17.37 -5.72 8.47
N TYR A 76 -18.49 -5.50 7.78
CA TYR A 76 -18.65 -4.40 6.84
C TYR A 76 -19.85 -3.53 7.24
N ILE A 77 -19.77 -2.25 6.90
CA ILE A 77 -20.85 -1.30 7.10
C ILE A 77 -21.61 -1.19 5.78
N ASP A 78 -22.89 -1.57 5.82
CA ASP A 78 -23.80 -1.42 4.68
C ASP A 78 -24.13 0.06 4.44
N ASP A 79 -24.64 0.42 3.25
CA ASP A 79 -25.02 1.80 2.89
C ASP A 79 -26.05 2.42 3.87
N LYS A 80 -26.73 1.55 4.63
CA LYS A 80 -27.71 1.90 5.67
C LYS A 80 -27.10 2.08 7.07
N GLY A 81 -25.77 2.11 7.17
CA GLY A 81 -25.03 2.26 8.43
C GLY A 81 -25.13 1.05 9.36
N ARG A 82 -25.47 -0.13 8.84
CA ARG A 82 -25.61 -1.36 9.64
C ARG A 82 -24.36 -2.20 9.51
N THR A 83 -23.81 -2.63 10.64
CA THR A 83 -22.71 -3.59 10.70
C THR A 83 -23.23 -4.98 10.35
N GLN A 84 -22.62 -5.62 9.35
CA GLN A 84 -22.97 -6.95 8.89
C GLN A 84 -21.72 -7.83 8.85
N PRO A 85 -21.85 -9.13 9.21
CA PRO A 85 -20.72 -10.04 9.20
C PRO A 85 -20.26 -10.34 7.77
N CYS A 86 -18.96 -10.30 7.56
CA CYS A 86 -18.27 -10.72 6.35
C CYS A 86 -17.02 -11.52 6.69
N TYR A 87 -16.32 -11.95 5.65
CA TYR A 87 -14.99 -12.53 5.78
C TYR A 87 -14.02 -11.79 4.87
N ARG A 88 -12.76 -11.68 5.31
CA ARG A 88 -11.64 -11.21 4.51
C ARG A 88 -10.66 -12.36 4.34
N PHE A 89 -10.62 -12.92 3.15
CA PHE A 89 -9.78 -14.08 2.85
C PHE A 89 -8.45 -13.64 2.23
N PRO A 90 -7.32 -14.18 2.70
CA PRO A 90 -6.09 -14.16 1.95
C PRO A 90 -6.22 -14.99 0.67
N LYS A 91 -5.25 -14.83 -0.24
CA LYS A 91 -5.18 -15.53 -1.54
C LYS A 91 -5.46 -17.04 -1.44
N ARG A 92 -4.84 -17.75 -0.49
CA ARG A 92 -4.99 -19.21 -0.34
C ARG A 92 -6.42 -19.60 0.00
N GLU A 93 -7.02 -18.95 0.99
CA GLU A 93 -8.36 -19.24 1.50
C GLU A 93 -9.43 -18.82 0.49
N ALA A 94 -9.21 -17.71 -0.21
CA ALA A 94 -10.04 -17.29 -1.33
C ALA A 94 -10.06 -18.35 -2.44
N CYS A 95 -8.89 -18.88 -2.83
CA CYS A 95 -8.78 -19.98 -3.78
C CYS A 95 -9.45 -21.26 -3.27
N LEU A 96 -9.30 -21.62 -1.99
CA LEU A 96 -10.00 -22.75 -1.37
C LEU A 96 -11.53 -22.60 -1.47
N MET A 97 -12.03 -21.40 -1.22
CA MET A 97 -13.45 -21.10 -1.38
C MET A 97 -13.89 -21.20 -2.85
N ALA A 98 -13.09 -20.69 -3.80
CA ALA A 98 -13.38 -20.78 -5.23
C ALA A 98 -13.42 -22.24 -5.72
N MET A 99 -12.46 -23.07 -5.31
CA MET A 99 -12.42 -24.52 -5.62
C MET A 99 -13.69 -25.24 -5.20
N SER A 100 -14.31 -24.82 -4.10
CA SER A 100 -15.56 -25.42 -3.63
C SER A 100 -16.76 -25.19 -4.57
N TYR A 101 -16.62 -24.31 -5.56
CA TYR A 101 -17.65 -24.00 -6.56
C TYR A 101 -17.23 -24.42 -7.98
N SER A 102 -16.02 -24.06 -8.42
CA SER A 102 -15.54 -24.31 -9.78
C SER A 102 -14.02 -24.15 -9.87
N TYR A 103 -13.38 -24.98 -10.71
CA TYR A 103 -11.95 -24.87 -11.01
C TYR A 103 -11.63 -23.65 -11.88
N GLU A 104 -12.55 -23.24 -12.76
CA GLU A 104 -12.37 -22.05 -13.60
C GLU A 104 -12.39 -20.77 -12.76
N LEU A 105 -13.30 -20.72 -11.77
CA LEU A 105 -13.36 -19.64 -10.79
C LEU A 105 -12.07 -19.55 -9.98
N GLN A 106 -11.48 -20.70 -9.63
CA GLN A 106 -10.22 -20.72 -8.91
C GLN A 106 -9.11 -20.04 -9.70
N ALA A 107 -8.99 -20.32 -11.00
CA ALA A 107 -7.99 -19.68 -11.86
C ALA A 107 -8.21 -18.16 -11.91
N GLN A 108 -9.44 -17.71 -12.17
CA GLN A 108 -9.78 -16.28 -12.21
C GLN A 108 -9.48 -15.56 -10.89
N VAL A 109 -9.88 -16.15 -9.77
CA VAL A 109 -9.61 -15.59 -8.43
C VAL A 109 -8.10 -15.57 -8.15
N PHE A 110 -7.36 -16.61 -8.54
CA PHE A 110 -5.93 -16.67 -8.36
C PHE A 110 -5.21 -15.62 -9.18
N ASP A 111 -5.57 -15.46 -10.46
CA ASP A 111 -4.99 -14.46 -11.35
C ASP A 111 -5.27 -13.05 -10.85
N HIS A 112 -6.52 -12.75 -10.47
CA HIS A 112 -6.90 -11.46 -9.87
C HIS A 112 -6.13 -11.16 -8.57
N MET A 113 -6.01 -12.15 -7.67
CA MET A 113 -5.22 -11.99 -6.44
C MET A 113 -3.72 -11.85 -6.71
N THR A 114 -3.20 -12.52 -7.74
CA THR A 114 -1.78 -12.42 -8.13
C THR A 114 -1.48 -11.09 -8.80
N GLU A 115 -2.41 -10.53 -9.58
CA GLU A 115 -2.28 -9.21 -10.18
C GLU A 115 -2.34 -8.11 -9.11
N LEU A 116 -3.23 -8.24 -8.12
CA LEU A 116 -3.26 -7.36 -6.95
C LEU A 116 -2.03 -7.49 -6.05
N GLU A 117 -1.40 -8.66 -6.02
CA GLU A 117 -0.13 -8.91 -5.33
C GLU A 117 1.03 -8.30 -6.12
N GLY A 118 1.11 -8.55 -7.43
CA GLY A 118 2.16 -8.05 -8.33
C GLY A 118 2.09 -6.54 -8.60
N SER A 119 0.93 -5.92 -8.45
CA SER A 119 0.80 -4.46 -8.41
C SER A 119 1.20 -3.86 -7.06
N LYS A 120 1.16 -4.65 -5.98
CA LYS A 120 1.67 -4.30 -4.65
C LYS A 120 3.13 -4.72 -4.43
N ASP A 121 3.72 -5.47 -5.35
CA ASP A 121 5.16 -5.60 -5.44
C ASP A 121 5.70 -4.19 -5.65
N ILE A 122 6.11 -3.59 -4.54
CA ILE A 122 7.00 -2.45 -4.44
C ILE A 122 7.93 -2.58 -5.65
N ASN A 123 7.86 -1.62 -6.59
CA ASN A 123 8.86 -1.56 -7.63
C ASN A 123 10.20 -1.57 -6.88
N LEU A 124 10.94 -2.68 -6.94
CA LEU A 124 12.19 -2.81 -6.18
C LEU A 124 13.21 -1.75 -6.64
N MET A 125 12.95 -1.16 -7.82
CA MET A 125 13.66 -0.04 -8.43
C MET A 125 13.05 1.34 -8.11
N ASP A 126 11.99 1.45 -7.29
CA ASP A 126 11.45 2.73 -6.85
C ASP A 126 12.40 3.37 -5.82
N LEU A 127 13.43 4.03 -6.36
CA LEU A 127 14.46 4.73 -5.60
C LEU A 127 13.97 6.09 -5.09
N SER A 128 12.71 6.48 -5.34
CA SER A 128 12.16 7.78 -4.94
C SER A 128 12.27 7.99 -3.43
N GLY A 129 11.88 7.00 -2.63
CA GLY A 129 12.00 7.04 -1.17
C GLY A 129 13.45 7.15 -0.68
N LEU A 130 14.41 6.52 -1.37
CA LEU A 130 15.85 6.66 -1.08
C LEU A 130 16.35 8.10 -1.32
N THR A 131 15.85 8.77 -2.36
CA THR A 131 16.21 10.17 -2.64
C THR A 131 15.64 11.13 -1.60
N GLU A 132 14.40 10.92 -1.14
CA GLU A 132 13.81 11.76 -0.07
C GLU A 132 14.53 11.57 1.27
N LEU A 133 14.88 10.33 1.61
CA LEU A 133 15.65 10.01 2.81
C LEU A 133 17.03 10.66 2.80
N THR A 134 17.72 10.66 1.66
CA THR A 134 19.04 11.31 1.54
C THR A 134 18.95 12.83 1.63
N ILE A 135 17.93 13.45 1.04
CA ILE A 135 17.66 14.90 1.17
C ILE A 135 17.44 15.28 2.64
N ARG A 136 16.62 14.50 3.37
CA ARG A 136 16.35 14.74 4.79
C ARG A 136 17.60 14.61 5.65
N GLN A 137 18.41 13.58 5.41
CA GLN A 137 19.69 13.39 6.12
C GLN A 137 20.68 14.54 5.85
N MET A 138 20.73 15.07 4.63
CA MET A 138 21.57 16.23 4.31
C MET A 138 21.10 17.48 5.08
N GLN A 139 19.80 17.74 5.13
CA GLN A 139 19.22 18.86 5.88
C GLN A 139 19.54 18.76 7.38
N ASP A 140 19.35 17.58 7.99
CA ASP A 140 19.63 17.34 9.40
C ASP A 140 21.12 17.58 9.73
N ARG A 141 22.03 17.16 8.83
CA ARG A 141 23.47 17.33 9.01
C ARG A 141 23.90 18.79 8.91
N VAL A 142 23.30 19.56 8.00
CA VAL A 142 23.53 21.02 7.91
C VAL A 142 23.02 21.73 9.16
N ALA A 143 21.81 21.39 9.64
CA ALA A 143 21.25 21.97 10.86
C ALA A 143 22.07 21.65 12.12
N GLN A 144 22.62 20.43 12.21
CA GLN A 144 23.53 20.04 13.31
C GLN A 144 24.85 20.80 13.24
N ALA A 145 25.45 20.96 12.05
CA ALA A 145 26.68 21.73 11.87
C ALA A 145 26.50 23.20 12.25
N GLU A 146 25.34 23.80 11.97
CA GLU A 146 25.00 25.15 12.43
C GLU A 146 24.92 25.25 13.94
N LYS A 147 24.21 24.32 14.60
CA LYS A 147 24.10 24.29 16.06
C LYS A 147 25.47 24.10 16.71
N PHE A 148 26.32 23.24 16.16
CA PHE A 148 27.67 22.99 16.66
C PHE A 148 28.58 24.21 16.50
N SER A 149 28.66 24.79 15.29
CA SER A 149 29.41 26.04 15.07
C SER A 149 28.86 27.18 15.93
N PHE A 150 27.55 27.20 16.17
CA PHE A 150 26.91 28.16 17.06
C PHE A 150 27.43 28.03 18.50
N ALA A 151 27.39 26.83 19.07
CA ALA A 151 27.73 26.53 20.46
C ALA A 151 29.24 26.65 20.76
N GLU A 152 30.10 26.08 19.90
CA GLU A 152 31.54 25.98 20.16
C GLU A 152 32.33 27.27 19.84
N HIS A 153 31.84 28.05 18.87
CA HIS A 153 32.60 29.18 18.32
C HIS A 153 31.85 30.52 18.41
N GLY A 154 30.72 30.57 19.12
CA GLY A 154 29.76 31.69 19.11
C GLY A 154 29.85 32.76 20.18
N GLN A 155 30.82 32.67 21.09
CA GLN A 155 31.03 33.72 22.07
C GLN A 155 31.65 34.97 21.41
N LYS A 156 30.95 36.10 21.52
CA LYS A 156 31.40 37.39 20.98
C LYS A 156 32.75 37.76 21.59
N GLY A 157 33.76 37.99 20.75
CA GLY A 157 35.10 38.44 21.16
C GLY A 157 36.20 37.38 21.17
N SER A 158 35.89 36.10 20.90
CA SER A 158 36.91 35.03 20.82
C SER A 158 37.73 35.08 19.52
N SER A 159 39.01 34.67 19.57
CA SER A 159 39.87 34.45 18.39
C SER A 159 39.25 33.44 17.39
N LEU A 160 38.35 32.59 17.88
CA LEU A 160 37.56 31.63 17.10
C LEU A 160 36.46 32.28 16.25
N MET A 161 36.21 33.60 16.38
CA MET A 161 35.24 34.31 15.54
C MET A 161 35.65 34.35 14.05
N THR A 162 36.95 34.38 13.77
CA THR A 162 37.45 34.29 12.37
C THR A 162 37.19 32.90 11.80
N LEU A 163 37.31 31.86 12.62
CA LEU A 163 37.00 30.47 12.26
C LEU A 163 35.49 30.32 12.00
N ARG A 164 34.64 30.82 12.91
CA ARG A 164 33.18 30.84 12.73
C ARG A 164 32.73 31.54 11.44
N LYS A 165 33.37 32.66 11.06
CA LYS A 165 33.05 33.34 9.79
C LYS A 165 33.35 32.46 8.58
N LYS A 166 34.39 31.63 8.64
CA LYS A 166 34.73 30.66 7.58
C LYS A 166 33.74 29.48 7.59
N GLU A 167 33.44 28.92 8.76
CA GLU A 167 32.45 27.84 8.92
C GLU A 167 31.05 28.26 8.43
N LYS A 168 30.57 29.43 8.85
CA LYS A 168 29.28 29.96 8.41
C LYS A 168 29.22 30.17 6.89
N LYS A 169 30.34 30.54 6.25
CA LYS A 169 30.41 30.61 4.78
C LYS A 169 30.35 29.21 4.15
N ALA A 170 31.00 28.21 4.74
CA ALA A 170 30.96 26.83 4.25
C ALA A 170 29.57 26.19 4.43
N ILE A 171 28.94 26.39 5.57
CA ILE A 171 27.58 25.93 5.87
C ILE A 171 26.57 26.55 4.90
N LYS A 172 26.63 27.88 4.67
CA LYS A 172 25.75 28.55 3.70
C LYS A 172 25.91 28.00 2.28
N LYS A 173 27.13 27.66 1.87
CA LYS A 173 27.38 27.00 0.59
C LYS A 173 26.73 25.62 0.55
N ALA A 174 26.84 24.84 1.63
CA ALA A 174 26.21 23.53 1.72
C ALA A 174 24.66 23.62 1.71
N GLU A 175 24.09 24.59 2.41
CA GLU A 175 22.65 24.87 2.39
C GLU A 175 22.15 25.23 0.98
N GLN A 176 22.91 26.06 0.26
CA GLN A 176 22.59 26.41 -1.13
C GLN A 176 22.62 25.19 -2.05
N LEU A 177 23.65 24.35 -1.93
CA LEU A 177 23.77 23.11 -2.73
C LEU A 177 22.61 22.14 -2.47
N VAL A 178 22.15 22.01 -1.22
CA VAL A 178 20.97 21.19 -0.88
C VAL A 178 19.69 21.77 -1.49
N LYS A 179 19.53 23.10 -1.50
CA LYS A 179 18.38 23.77 -2.14
C LYS A 179 18.38 23.58 -3.66
N ASP A 180 19.54 23.74 -4.30
CA ASP A 180 19.68 23.58 -5.75
C ASP A 180 19.37 22.12 -6.16
N LEU A 181 19.78 21.13 -5.35
CA LEU A 181 19.50 19.71 -5.58
C LEU A 181 18.00 19.39 -5.45
N ILE A 182 17.30 20.02 -4.50
CA ILE A 182 15.84 19.91 -4.36
C ILE A 182 15.13 20.57 -5.55
N GLN A 183 15.59 21.75 -5.97
CA GLN A 183 15.01 22.48 -7.10
C GLN A 183 15.18 21.71 -8.42
N PHE A 184 16.33 21.09 -8.63
CA PHE A 184 16.58 20.24 -9.81
C PHE A 184 15.61 19.04 -9.86
N LYS A 185 15.22 18.48 -8.71
CA LYS A 185 14.21 17.41 -8.62
C LYS A 185 12.78 17.89 -8.93
N LEU A 186 12.45 19.15 -8.68
CA LEU A 186 11.11 19.70 -8.93
C LEU A 186 10.91 20.15 -10.39
N CYS A 187 11.97 20.57 -11.09
CA CYS A 187 11.90 21.03 -12.48
C CYS A 187 11.73 19.90 -13.51
N ASP A 188 12.05 18.65 -13.18
CA ASP A 188 11.99 17.49 -14.10
C ASP A 188 10.56 16.89 -14.28
N LEU A 189 9.53 17.56 -13.77
CA LEU A 189 8.12 17.14 -13.84
C LEU A 189 7.23 18.12 -14.64
N GLY A 190 7.83 18.99 -15.44
CA GLY A 190 7.16 20.17 -16.01
C GLY A 190 7.05 20.25 -17.54
N ASP A 191 7.10 19.13 -18.27
CA ASP A 191 6.85 19.13 -19.72
C ASP A 191 5.54 18.38 -20.01
N PHE A 192 4.42 19.11 -19.94
CA PHE A 192 3.14 18.64 -20.46
C PHE A 192 3.14 18.87 -21.97
N PRO A 193 2.79 17.87 -22.81
CA PRO A 193 2.71 18.09 -24.24
C PRO A 193 1.65 19.15 -24.53
N ASP A 194 2.07 20.19 -25.23
CA ASP A 194 1.23 21.30 -25.68
C ASP A 194 0.08 20.73 -26.52
N GLU A 195 -1.15 20.80 -25.99
CA GLU A 195 -2.35 20.41 -26.70
C GLU A 195 -2.55 21.36 -27.89
N GLY A 196 -2.19 20.87 -29.08
CA GLY A 196 -2.74 21.18 -30.39
C GLY A 196 -3.25 22.60 -30.64
N GLU A 197 -2.48 23.39 -31.40
CA GLU A 197 -3.05 24.48 -32.18
C GLU A 197 -3.93 23.93 -33.32
N PRO A 198 -5.17 24.43 -33.50
CA PRO A 198 -5.98 24.13 -34.67
C PRO A 198 -5.63 25.09 -35.81
N ALA A 199 -5.25 24.55 -36.96
CA ALA A 199 -5.33 25.22 -38.26
C ALA A 199 -5.59 24.20 -39.38
#